data_AF-A0A0B8T381-F1
#
_entry.id   AF-A0A0B8T381-F1
#
_cell.length_a   1.000
_cell.length_b   1.000
_cell.length_c   1.000
_cell.angle_alpha   90.00
_cell.angle_beta   90.00
_cell.angle_gamma   90.00
#
_symmetry.space_group_name_H-M   'P 1'
#
loop_
_entity.id
_entity.type
_entity.pdbx_description
1 polymer ?
#
loop_
_entity_poly.entity_id
_entity_poly.type
_entity_poly.pdbx_seq_one_letter_code
_entity_poly.pdbx_strand_id
1 'polypeptide(L)'
;MYKSYIAALSLWLTALASNGQILQTDSLLKKIMPNNVKLQYAGNIGMISTGIGYVSPNKRWMGDLMYGLVPSSYAEDPIHSLTLKGKYVSLNRDYMQSLKVNWLQLGLWFNYSFGDQYFLGLPHYYDPGYYYFPTALNIGLTLGSEVRYQKWGLYYEVGTTEKRMINYVKNSGSINFSEIWNIGFGLVYHLK
;
A
#
# COMPACT_ATOMS: atom_id res chain seq x y z
N MET A 1 -20.06 16.48 21.22
CA MET A 1 -19.07 15.69 22.00
C MET A 1 -17.82 15.32 21.18
N TYR A 2 -17.36 16.18 20.25
CA TYR A 2 -16.22 15.89 19.34
C TYR A 2 -15.12 16.97 19.33
N LYS A 3 -15.28 18.07 20.08
CA LYS A 3 -14.32 19.18 20.10
C LYS A 3 -13.10 18.96 21.01
N SER A 4 -13.13 17.95 21.89
CA SER A 4 -12.07 17.72 22.89
C SER A 4 -10.90 16.86 22.38
N TYR A 5 -11.04 16.17 21.24
CA TYR A 5 -9.96 15.33 20.69
C TYR A 5 -8.98 16.10 19.79
N ILE A 6 -9.41 17.22 19.20
CA ILE A 6 -8.55 18.04 18.33
C ILE A 6 -7.55 18.84 19.18
N ALA A 7 -7.95 19.30 20.36
CA ALA A 7 -7.05 19.99 21.31
C ALA A 7 -5.96 19.07 21.87
N ALA A 8 -6.29 17.79 22.11
CA ALA A 8 -5.33 16.79 22.57
C ALA A 8 -4.30 16.44 21.49
N LEU A 9 -4.70 16.43 20.20
CA LEU A 9 -3.78 16.16 19.09
C LEU A 9 -2.82 17.34 18.84
N SER A 10 -3.26 18.59 19.04
CA SER A 10 -2.40 19.78 18.94
C SER A 10 -1.38 19.88 20.08
N LEU A 11 -1.71 19.42 21.29
CA LEU A 11 -0.81 19.45 22.45
C LEU A 11 0.34 18.42 22.36
N TRP A 12 0.17 17.35 21.60
CA TRP A 12 1.25 16.39 21.31
C TRP A 12 2.29 16.93 20.31
N LEU A 13 1.90 17.83 19.40
CA LEU A 13 2.80 18.44 18.42
C LEU A 13 3.69 19.53 19.02
N THR A 14 3.26 20.21 20.08
CA THR A 14 4.03 21.28 20.73
C THR A 14 5.06 20.78 21.75
N ALA A 15 4.90 19.56 22.30
CA ALA A 15 5.84 19.01 23.27
C ALA A 15 7.18 18.55 22.66
N LEU A 16 7.28 18.47 21.34
CA LEU A 16 8.53 18.14 20.61
C LEU A 16 9.43 19.37 20.36
N ALA A 17 8.97 20.58 20.70
CA ALA A 17 9.71 21.82 20.42
C ALA A 17 10.51 22.38 21.61
N SER A 18 10.42 21.78 22.81
CA SER A 18 11.13 22.28 23.99
C SER A 18 11.76 21.15 24.80
N ASN A 19 13.01 20.82 24.49
CA ASN A 19 14.10 20.63 25.46
C ASN A 19 15.31 19.99 24.75
N GLY A 20 16.41 20.75 24.74
CA GLY A 20 17.70 20.30 24.24
C GLY A 20 18.32 19.27 25.18
N GLN A 21 18.21 18.00 24.80
CA GLN A 21 19.18 16.95 25.09
C GLN A 21 19.35 16.10 23.82
N ILE A 22 20.03 16.69 22.84
CA ILE A 22 20.40 16.06 21.56
C ILE A 22 21.76 15.42 21.79
N LEU A 23 21.91 14.09 21.63
CA LEU A 23 23.16 13.42 21.19
C LEU A 23 23.13 11.86 21.21
N GLN A 24 22.07 11.16 21.67
CA GLN A 24 21.99 9.69 21.52
C GLN A 24 20.67 9.16 20.92
N THR A 25 19.57 9.90 21.07
CA THR A 25 18.23 9.54 20.55
C THR A 25 18.13 9.61 19.02
N ASP A 26 19.02 10.38 18.36
CA ASP A 26 19.04 10.54 16.90
C ASP A 26 19.31 9.24 16.14
N SER A 27 20.08 8.31 16.70
CA SER A 27 20.50 7.09 15.98
C SER A 27 19.33 6.12 15.76
N LEU A 28 18.51 5.89 16.79
CA LEU A 28 17.38 4.97 16.72
C LEU A 28 16.21 5.56 15.93
N LEU A 29 15.89 6.84 16.17
CA LEU A 29 14.85 7.53 15.40
C LEU A 29 15.21 7.59 13.91
N LYS A 30 16.47 7.90 13.57
CA LYS A 30 16.94 7.89 12.17
C LYS A 30 16.92 6.49 11.56
N LYS A 31 17.08 5.43 12.35
CA LYS A 31 17.01 4.03 11.89
C LYS A 31 15.57 3.57 11.64
N ILE A 32 14.62 4.02 12.45
CA ILE A 32 13.19 3.68 12.35
C ILE A 32 12.46 4.58 11.35
N MET A 33 12.97 5.79 11.06
CA MET A 33 12.33 6.69 10.11
C MET A 33 12.18 6.03 8.73
N PRO A 34 11.00 6.11 8.09
CA PRO A 34 10.79 5.52 6.78
C PRO A 34 11.70 6.17 5.73
N ASN A 35 11.94 5.44 4.64
CA ASN A 35 12.69 5.94 3.50
C ASN A 35 11.82 6.83 2.60
N ASN A 36 10.51 6.56 2.55
CA ASN A 36 9.58 7.33 1.73
C ASN A 36 8.16 7.31 2.29
N VAL A 37 7.36 8.26 1.82
CA VAL A 37 5.91 8.31 1.98
C VAL A 37 5.28 8.17 0.59
N LYS A 38 4.16 7.46 0.51
CA LYS A 38 3.50 7.13 -0.74
C LYS A 38 2.04 7.51 -0.71
N LEU A 39 1.54 7.96 -1.85
CA LEU A 39 0.14 8.09 -2.16
C LEU A 39 -0.12 7.25 -3.42
N GLN A 40 -1.15 6.41 -3.39
CA GLN A 40 -1.56 5.57 -4.49
C GLN A 40 -3.04 5.76 -4.77
N TYR A 41 -3.37 5.78 -6.05
CA TYR A 41 -4.73 5.70 -6.56
C TYR A 41 -4.93 4.33 -7.21
N ALA A 42 -6.04 3.66 -6.87
CA ALA A 42 -6.41 2.34 -7.34
C ALA A 42 -5.32 1.25 -7.11
N GLY A 43 -5.29 0.21 -7.95
CA GLY A 43 -4.41 -0.96 -7.77
C GLY A 43 -4.95 -1.98 -6.77
N ASN A 44 -6.27 -2.01 -6.55
CA ASN A 44 -6.98 -2.99 -5.72
C ASN A 44 -6.60 -3.00 -4.22
N ILE A 45 -6.13 -1.85 -3.70
CA ILE A 45 -5.74 -1.65 -2.30
C ILE A 45 -6.49 -0.48 -1.64
N GLY A 46 -7.64 -0.11 -2.22
CA GLY A 46 -8.37 1.14 -1.94
C GLY A 46 -8.51 2.01 -3.19
N MET A 47 -9.39 3.01 -3.13
CA MET A 47 -9.47 4.04 -4.17
C MET A 47 -8.31 5.02 -4.02
N ILE A 48 -8.07 5.47 -2.80
CA ILE A 48 -6.92 6.28 -2.42
C ILE A 48 -6.23 5.58 -1.25
N SER A 49 -4.91 5.39 -1.35
CA SER A 49 -4.13 4.71 -0.31
C SER A 49 -2.86 5.50 0.00
N THR A 50 -2.58 5.74 1.28
CA THR A 50 -1.40 6.48 1.72
C THR A 50 -0.59 5.66 2.71
N GLY A 51 0.72 5.80 2.73
CA GLY A 51 1.56 4.93 3.54
C GLY A 51 3.02 5.31 3.62
N ILE A 52 3.75 4.50 4.37
CA ILE A 52 5.20 4.64 4.56
C ILE A 52 5.91 3.45 3.93
N GLY A 53 7.10 3.70 3.41
CA GLY A 53 7.92 2.69 2.76
C GLY A 53 9.34 2.64 3.31
N TYR A 54 9.87 1.43 3.38
CA TYR A 54 11.24 1.11 3.73
C TYR A 54 11.95 0.51 2.53
N VAL A 55 13.23 0.82 2.40
CA VAL A 55 14.08 0.31 1.33
C VAL A 55 15.29 -0.37 1.97
N SER A 56 15.61 -1.57 1.51
CA SER A 56 16.77 -2.30 1.97
C SER A 56 18.07 -1.55 1.62
N PRO A 57 19.16 -1.76 2.37
CA PRO A 57 20.45 -1.11 2.09
C PRO A 57 20.97 -1.37 0.67
N ASN A 58 20.71 -2.56 0.12
CA ASN A 58 21.09 -2.92 -1.25
C ASN A 58 20.13 -2.36 -2.33
N LYS A 59 19.11 -1.58 -1.95
CA LYS A 59 18.12 -0.93 -2.84
C LYS A 59 17.33 -1.89 -3.73
N ARG A 60 17.29 -3.19 -3.40
CA ARG A 60 16.54 -4.21 -4.16
C ARG A 60 15.20 -4.55 -3.56
N TRP A 61 15.06 -4.50 -2.24
CA TRP A 61 13.81 -4.81 -1.55
C TRP A 61 13.16 -3.55 -1.02
N MET A 62 11.86 -3.45 -1.21
CA MET A 62 11.04 -2.37 -0.69
C MET A 62 9.87 -2.97 0.09
N GLY A 63 9.59 -2.45 1.26
CA GLY A 63 8.45 -2.86 2.09
C GLY A 63 7.60 -1.64 2.40
N ASP A 64 6.34 -1.67 2.01
CA ASP A 64 5.39 -0.59 2.18
C ASP A 64 4.23 -1.02 3.08
N LEU A 65 3.84 -0.13 3.99
CA LEU A 65 2.63 -0.25 4.79
C LEU A 65 1.70 0.91 4.41
N MET A 66 0.54 0.59 3.85
CA MET A 66 -0.39 1.57 3.29
C MET A 66 -1.78 1.40 3.88
N TYR A 67 -2.44 2.51 4.15
CA TYR A 67 -3.83 2.58 4.53
C TYR A 67 -4.67 3.03 3.34
N GLY A 68 -5.66 2.23 2.95
CA GLY A 68 -6.56 2.47 1.83
C GLY A 68 -7.95 2.92 2.27
N LEU A 69 -8.55 3.81 1.49
CA LEU A 69 -9.92 4.28 1.65
C LEU A 69 -10.68 4.16 0.34
N VAL A 70 -11.90 3.63 0.41
CA VAL A 70 -12.93 3.75 -0.63
C VAL A 70 -14.07 4.57 0.00
N PRO A 71 -14.35 5.78 -0.48
CA PRO A 71 -15.43 6.60 0.08
C PRO A 71 -16.80 6.04 -0.31
N SER A 72 -17.82 6.39 0.49
CA SER A 72 -19.21 5.96 0.30
C SER A 72 -19.86 6.45 -1.00
N SER A 73 -19.21 7.33 -1.76
CA SER A 73 -19.68 7.64 -3.13
C SER A 73 -19.51 6.46 -4.09
N TYR A 74 -18.69 5.46 -3.73
CA TYR A 74 -18.40 4.28 -4.55
C TYR A 74 -18.65 2.95 -3.82
N ALA A 75 -19.18 2.99 -2.60
CA ALA A 75 -19.50 1.84 -1.78
C ALA A 75 -20.68 2.18 -0.87
N GLU A 76 -21.45 1.18 -0.45
CA GLU A 76 -22.60 1.40 0.45
C GLU A 76 -22.16 2.04 1.78
N ASP A 77 -21.02 1.57 2.31
CA ASP A 77 -20.29 2.17 3.44
C ASP A 77 -18.83 2.46 3.06
N PRO A 78 -18.17 3.45 3.72
CA PRO A 78 -16.75 3.68 3.52
C PRO A 78 -15.91 2.43 3.86
N ILE A 79 -15.11 1.98 2.90
CA ILE A 79 -14.25 0.81 3.08
C ILE A 79 -12.86 1.28 3.46
N HIS A 80 -12.43 0.90 4.65
CA HIS A 80 -11.08 1.14 5.13
C HIS A 80 -10.26 -0.14 4.96
N SER A 81 -9.00 -0.03 4.59
CA SER A 81 -8.12 -1.19 4.48
C SER A 81 -6.68 -0.90 4.89
N LEU A 82 -5.96 -1.95 5.26
CA LEU A 82 -4.53 -1.93 5.54
C LEU A 82 -3.81 -2.86 4.58
N THR A 83 -2.77 -2.37 3.93
CA THR A 83 -2.00 -3.10 2.93
C THR A 83 -0.55 -3.20 3.35
N LEU A 84 -0.03 -4.42 3.37
CA LEU A 84 1.40 -4.70 3.42
C LEU A 84 1.86 -5.09 2.02
N LYS A 85 2.83 -4.37 1.45
CA LYS A 85 3.34 -4.59 0.09
C LYS A 85 4.85 -4.78 0.11
N GLY A 86 5.31 -5.92 -0.38
CA GLY A 86 6.72 -6.19 -0.63
C GLY A 86 7.03 -6.05 -2.11
N LYS A 87 8.10 -5.35 -2.48
CA LYS A 87 8.54 -5.21 -3.87
C LYS A 87 10.01 -5.55 -4.02
N TYR A 88 10.33 -6.21 -5.13
CA TYR A 88 11.68 -6.50 -5.58
C TYR A 88 11.98 -5.71 -6.85
N VAL A 89 13.01 -4.88 -6.79
CA VAL A 89 13.53 -4.11 -7.93
C VAL A 89 14.50 -5.00 -8.70
N SER A 90 14.03 -5.53 -9.83
CA SER A 90 14.84 -6.41 -10.70
C SER A 90 15.75 -5.61 -11.62
N LEU A 91 15.22 -4.52 -12.21
CA LEU A 91 15.96 -3.67 -13.13
C LEU A 91 15.86 -2.21 -12.70
N ASN A 92 16.99 -1.60 -12.39
CA ASN A 92 17.11 -0.17 -12.13
C ASN A 92 18.30 0.44 -12.86
N ARG A 93 18.21 1.74 -13.13
CA ARG A 93 19.29 2.51 -13.74
C ARG A 93 19.25 3.94 -13.22
N ASP A 94 20.43 4.42 -12.81
CA ASP A 94 20.65 5.82 -12.49
C ASP A 94 21.13 6.52 -13.77
N TYR A 95 20.36 7.48 -14.26
CA TYR A 95 20.67 8.22 -15.50
C TYR A 95 21.46 9.50 -15.20
N MET A 96 21.10 10.15 -14.10
CA MET A 96 21.75 11.36 -13.58
C MET A 96 21.76 11.28 -12.05
N GLN A 97 22.54 12.14 -11.40
CA GLN A 97 22.51 12.22 -9.94
C GLN A 97 21.12 12.57 -9.38
N SER A 98 20.30 13.27 -10.17
CA SER A 98 18.92 13.62 -9.84
C SER A 98 17.88 12.68 -10.44
N LEU A 99 18.22 11.78 -11.37
CA LEU A 99 17.25 10.97 -12.12
C LEU A 99 17.57 9.48 -12.01
N LYS A 100 16.66 8.75 -11.36
CA LYS A 100 16.69 7.30 -11.22
C LYS A 100 15.43 6.68 -11.77
N VAL A 101 15.57 5.59 -12.51
CA VAL A 101 14.43 4.81 -13.01
C VAL A 101 14.54 3.36 -12.54
N ASN A 102 13.51 2.90 -11.85
CA ASN A 102 13.29 1.49 -11.56
C ASN A 102 12.37 0.95 -12.67
N TRP A 103 12.98 0.39 -13.70
CA TRP A 103 12.28 -0.12 -14.88
C TRP A 103 11.33 -1.27 -14.55
N LEU A 104 11.75 -2.17 -13.65
CA LEU A 104 10.96 -3.34 -13.30
C LEU A 104 10.96 -3.60 -11.80
N GLN A 105 9.76 -3.52 -11.22
CA GLN A 105 9.46 -3.86 -9.85
C GLN A 105 8.43 -4.99 -9.83
N LEU A 106 8.80 -6.10 -9.20
CA LEU A 106 7.89 -7.21 -8.92
C LEU A 106 7.33 -7.00 -7.52
N GLY A 107 6.02 -6.89 -7.37
CA GLY A 107 5.38 -6.66 -6.08
C GLY A 107 4.41 -7.78 -5.69
N LEU A 108 4.42 -8.11 -4.41
CA LEU A 108 3.41 -8.93 -3.75
C LEU A 108 2.79 -8.09 -2.64
N TRP A 109 1.47 -8.08 -2.53
CA TRP A 109 0.79 -7.37 -1.47
C TRP A 109 -0.30 -8.20 -0.81
N PHE A 110 -0.55 -7.88 0.45
CA PHE A 110 -1.62 -8.41 1.30
C PHE A 110 -2.45 -7.22 1.74
N ASN A 111 -3.75 -7.23 1.46
CA ASN A 111 -4.68 -6.19 1.84
C ASN A 111 -5.74 -6.77 2.79
N TYR A 112 -5.90 -6.13 3.93
CA TYR A 112 -6.92 -6.42 4.92
C TYR A 112 -7.97 -5.32 4.92
N SER A 113 -9.22 -5.65 4.60
CA SER A 113 -10.34 -4.70 4.65
C SER A 113 -11.02 -4.75 6.03
N PHE A 114 -11.21 -3.58 6.65
CA PHE A 114 -11.88 -3.42 7.94
C PHE A 114 -13.40 -3.31 7.75
N GLY A 115 -14.16 -3.92 8.66
CA GLY A 115 -15.61 -3.81 8.74
C GLY A 115 -16.25 -5.16 9.07
N ASP A 116 -17.38 -5.14 9.77
CA ASP A 116 -18.08 -6.36 10.22
C ASP A 116 -18.66 -7.19 9.06
N GLN A 117 -18.74 -6.58 7.87
CA GLN A 117 -19.07 -7.22 6.60
C GLN A 117 -17.91 -8.01 5.97
N TYR A 118 -16.68 -7.84 6.46
CA TYR A 118 -15.48 -8.50 5.97
C TYR A 118 -15.01 -9.58 6.94
N PHE A 119 -15.22 -10.84 6.57
CA PHE A 119 -14.94 -11.97 7.45
C PHE A 119 -13.55 -12.57 7.18
N LEU A 120 -12.77 -12.76 8.24
CA LEU A 120 -11.52 -13.56 8.23
C LEU A 120 -11.79 -15.07 8.19
N GLY A 121 -12.96 -15.49 8.69
CA GLY A 121 -13.51 -16.83 8.58
C GLY A 121 -15.02 -16.74 8.39
N LEU A 122 -15.60 -17.57 7.51
CA LEU A 122 -17.02 -17.54 7.18
C LEU A 122 -17.88 -17.64 8.45
N PRO A 123 -18.81 -16.71 8.68
CA PRO A 123 -19.78 -16.84 9.77
C PRO A 123 -20.78 -17.97 9.48
N HIS A 124 -21.34 -18.55 10.55
CA HIS A 124 -22.09 -19.81 10.57
C HIS A 124 -23.37 -19.86 9.70
N TYR A 125 -23.81 -18.72 9.15
CA TYR A 125 -25.00 -18.61 8.30
C TYR A 125 -24.72 -18.79 6.81
N TYR A 126 -23.46 -18.95 6.39
CA TYR A 126 -23.10 -19.37 5.02
C TYR A 126 -22.81 -20.86 4.98
N ASP A 127 -23.38 -21.55 3.99
CA ASP A 127 -23.12 -22.98 3.77
C ASP A 127 -21.60 -23.24 3.64
N PRO A 128 -21.09 -24.32 4.25
CA PRO A 128 -19.69 -24.73 4.10
C PRO A 128 -19.34 -24.88 2.62
N GLY A 129 -18.44 -24.02 2.11
CA GLY A 129 -17.99 -24.04 0.71
C GLY A 129 -18.56 -22.93 -0.19
N TYR A 130 -19.41 -22.04 0.32
CA TYR A 130 -19.94 -20.91 -0.49
C TYR A 130 -18.87 -19.86 -0.86
N TYR A 131 -17.90 -19.60 0.03
CA TYR A 131 -16.69 -18.84 -0.27
C TYR A 131 -15.44 -19.67 -0.01
N TYR A 132 -14.58 -19.85 -1.02
CA TYR A 132 -13.33 -20.59 -0.88
C TYR A 132 -12.20 -19.78 -0.21
N PHE A 133 -12.39 -18.47 0.02
CA PHE A 133 -11.35 -17.55 0.52
C PHE A 133 -11.91 -16.57 1.56
N PRO A 134 -11.09 -16.10 2.52
CA PRO A 134 -11.47 -15.00 3.40
C PRO A 134 -11.87 -13.77 2.60
N THR A 135 -12.99 -13.14 2.95
CA THR A 135 -13.46 -11.93 2.25
C THR A 135 -12.62 -10.72 2.66
N ALA A 136 -12.13 -10.71 3.91
CA ALA A 136 -11.35 -9.62 4.48
C ALA A 136 -9.91 -9.54 3.97
N LEU A 137 -9.30 -10.68 3.60
CA LEU A 137 -7.91 -10.74 3.17
C LEU A 137 -7.84 -10.90 1.65
N ASN A 138 -7.07 -10.04 0.99
CA ASN A 138 -6.80 -10.11 -0.43
C ASN A 138 -5.29 -10.19 -0.67
N ILE A 139 -4.88 -11.01 -1.61
CA ILE A 139 -3.48 -11.18 -2.02
C ILE A 139 -3.35 -10.82 -3.50
N GLY A 140 -2.37 -10.00 -3.84
CA GLY A 140 -2.14 -9.63 -5.23
C GLY A 140 -0.68 -9.55 -5.64
N LEU A 141 -0.49 -9.74 -6.93
CA LEU A 141 0.80 -9.62 -7.61
C LEU A 141 0.77 -8.38 -8.49
N THR A 142 1.90 -7.70 -8.58
CA THR A 142 2.05 -6.44 -9.33
C THR A 142 3.37 -6.41 -10.07
N LEU A 143 3.36 -5.75 -11.21
CA LEU A 143 4.49 -5.38 -12.04
C LEU A 143 4.43 -3.87 -12.22
N GLY A 144 5.48 -3.17 -11.83
CA GLY A 144 5.47 -1.71 -11.87
C GLY A 144 6.80 -1.09 -12.24
N SER A 145 6.76 0.21 -12.50
CA SER A 145 7.94 1.03 -12.72
C SER A 145 7.83 2.32 -11.92
N GLU A 146 8.97 2.85 -11.47
CA GLU A 146 9.07 4.14 -10.78
C GLU A 146 10.11 5.00 -11.49
N VAL A 147 9.72 6.23 -11.82
CA VAL A 147 10.64 7.27 -12.25
C VAL A 147 10.79 8.25 -11.10
N ARG A 148 12.02 8.43 -10.64
CA ARG A 148 12.38 9.33 -9.54
C ARG A 148 13.20 10.49 -10.05
N TYR A 149 12.71 11.68 -9.80
CA TYR A 149 13.45 12.93 -9.98
C TYR A 149 13.65 13.62 -8.63
N GLN A 150 14.91 13.73 -8.20
CA GLN A 150 15.30 14.20 -6.87
C GLN A 150 14.57 13.40 -5.77
N LYS A 151 13.77 14.08 -4.94
CA LYS A 151 12.97 13.46 -3.88
C LYS A 151 11.60 12.97 -4.35
N TRP A 152 11.14 13.38 -5.52
CA TRP A 152 9.82 12.99 -6.02
C TRP A 152 9.91 11.79 -6.94
N GLY A 153 8.97 10.87 -6.80
CA GLY A 153 8.84 9.71 -7.69
C GLY A 153 7.41 9.53 -8.15
N LEU A 154 7.23 9.21 -9.42
CA LEU A 154 5.96 8.74 -9.96
C LEU A 154 6.10 7.27 -10.30
N TYR A 155 5.10 6.48 -9.92
CA TYR A 155 5.08 5.06 -10.23
C TYR A 155 3.72 4.63 -10.74
N TYR A 156 3.73 3.54 -11.49
CA TYR A 156 2.53 2.81 -11.85
C TYR A 156 2.75 1.33 -11.59
N GLU A 157 1.68 0.63 -11.30
CA GLU A 157 1.67 -0.81 -11.05
C GLU A 157 0.50 -1.42 -11.81
N VAL A 158 0.78 -2.45 -12.59
CA VAL A 158 -0.22 -3.32 -13.21
C VAL A 158 -0.18 -4.64 -12.46
N GLY A 159 -1.33 -5.13 -12.02
CA GLY A 159 -1.38 -6.33 -11.19
C GLY A 159 -2.62 -7.16 -11.38
N THR A 160 -2.67 -8.26 -10.66
CA THR A 160 -3.84 -9.13 -10.55
C THR A 160 -3.98 -9.60 -9.10
N THR A 161 -5.14 -10.14 -8.77
CA THR A 161 -5.44 -10.68 -7.45
C THR A 161 -5.66 -12.19 -7.54
N GLU A 162 -5.43 -12.88 -6.44
CA GLU A 162 -5.76 -14.29 -6.29
C GLU A 162 -7.20 -14.60 -6.73
N LYS A 163 -8.17 -13.77 -6.35
CA LYS A 163 -9.59 -13.95 -6.71
C LYS A 163 -9.83 -13.85 -8.22
N ARG A 164 -9.23 -12.87 -8.89
CA ARG A 164 -9.34 -12.70 -10.34
C ARG A 164 -8.64 -13.85 -11.09
N MET A 165 -7.47 -14.25 -10.63
CA MET A 165 -6.72 -15.34 -11.26
C MET A 165 -7.44 -16.69 -11.11
N ILE A 166 -8.02 -16.97 -9.95
CA ILE A 166 -8.78 -18.20 -9.70
C ILE A 166 -10.08 -18.21 -10.52
N ASN A 167 -10.78 -17.07 -10.60
CA ASN A 167 -11.98 -16.96 -11.43
C ASN A 167 -11.67 -17.19 -12.91
N TYR A 168 -10.56 -16.66 -13.41
CA TYR A 168 -10.12 -16.91 -14.79
C TYR A 168 -9.82 -18.38 -15.05
N VAL A 169 -9.14 -19.08 -14.13
CA VAL A 169 -8.82 -20.52 -14.31
C VAL A 169 -10.08 -21.38 -14.22
N LYS A 170 -11.02 -21.07 -13.32
CA LYS A 170 -12.25 -21.86 -13.12
C LYS A 170 -13.33 -21.57 -14.18
N ASN A 171 -13.40 -20.35 -14.71
CA ASN A 171 -14.42 -19.90 -15.66
C ASN A 171 -13.78 -19.30 -16.93
N SER A 172 -12.77 -19.99 -17.47
CA SER A 172 -11.98 -19.51 -18.61
C SER A 172 -12.77 -19.29 -19.90
N GLY A 173 -13.99 -19.85 -20.01
CA GLY A 173 -14.89 -19.63 -21.14
C GLY A 173 -15.68 -18.31 -21.09
N SER A 174 -15.69 -17.60 -19.95
CA SER A 174 -16.55 -16.42 -19.74
C SER A 174 -15.79 -15.16 -19.32
N ILE A 175 -14.49 -15.24 -18.98
CA ILE A 175 -13.68 -14.12 -18.51
C ILE A 175 -12.48 -13.93 -19.43
N ASN A 176 -12.34 -12.75 -20.02
CA ASN A 176 -11.20 -12.44 -20.88
C ASN A 176 -9.93 -12.19 -20.07
N PHE A 177 -8.77 -12.56 -20.63
CA PHE A 177 -7.47 -12.32 -19.99
C PHE A 177 -7.19 -10.83 -19.69
N SER A 178 -7.78 -9.90 -20.43
CA SER A 178 -7.64 -8.46 -20.16
C SER A 178 -8.35 -8.01 -18.88
N GLU A 179 -9.40 -8.72 -18.44
CA GLU A 179 -10.26 -8.34 -17.30
C GLU A 179 -9.66 -8.72 -15.95
N ILE A 180 -8.61 -9.55 -15.94
CA ILE A 180 -7.94 -9.95 -14.70
C ILE A 180 -6.97 -8.88 -14.20
N TRP A 181 -6.61 -7.92 -15.05
CA TRP A 181 -5.61 -6.91 -14.76
C TRP A 181 -6.23 -5.67 -14.09
N ASN A 182 -5.51 -5.10 -13.15
CA ASN A 182 -5.79 -3.81 -12.56
C ASN A 182 -4.58 -2.90 -12.68
N ILE A 183 -4.83 -1.59 -12.71
CA ILE A 183 -3.79 -0.58 -12.73
C ILE A 183 -3.90 0.30 -11.48
N GLY A 184 -2.74 0.70 -10.97
CA GLY A 184 -2.60 1.69 -9.91
C GLY A 184 -1.54 2.71 -10.30
N PHE A 185 -1.75 3.95 -9.89
CA PHE A 185 -0.81 5.05 -10.08
C PHE A 185 -0.44 5.62 -8.72
N GLY A 186 0.79 6.09 -8.55
CA GLY A 186 1.16 6.69 -7.29
C GLY A 186 2.29 7.69 -7.35
N LEU A 187 2.35 8.48 -6.29
CA LEU A 187 3.33 9.49 -6.00
C LEU A 187 4.14 9.05 -4.79
N VAL A 188 5.44 9.22 -4.86
CA VAL A 188 6.39 8.90 -3.79
C VAL A 188 7.16 10.16 -3.43
N TYR A 189 7.30 10.43 -2.15
CA TYR A 189 8.25 11.40 -1.64
C TYR A 189 9.32 10.69 -0.82
N HIS A 190 10.57 10.77 -1.28
CA HIS A 190 11.73 10.14 -0.65
C HIS A 190 12.31 11.06 0.42
N LEU A 191 12.32 10.56 1.66
CA LEU A 191 12.80 11.26 2.84
C LEU A 191 14.32 11.12 3.01
N LYS A 192 14.91 10.06 2.46
CA LYS A 192 16.33 9.69 2.54
C LYS A 192 16.91 9.38 1.17
#